data_AF-A0A0B5DU12-F1
#
_entry.id   AF-A0A0B5DU12-F1
#
_cell.length_a   1.000
_cell.length_b   1.000
_cell.length_c   1.000
_cell.angle_alpha   90.00
_cell.angle_beta   90.00
_cell.angle_gamma   90.00
#
_symmetry.space_group_name_H-M   'P 1'
#
loop_
_entity.id
_entity.type
_entity.pdbx_description
1 polymer ?
#
loop_
_entity_poly.entity_id
_entity_poly.type
_entity_poly.pdbx_seq_one_letter_code
_entity_poly.pdbx_strand_id
1 'polypeptide(L)'
;MLTLDLTNAPRWHDLATGVRVQLRPLTTALMVATRSDPAVEAVPEDASDEERAVAFAKALARRAVLAWEGIGDADGNPIETSPEAIDALLDVWPIFEAFQLTYVSKGLLLEQEKKRLRALAEWSFGGGDRYCDACAQACPDCPARLNRPETPEGWQVWDLVGRLGGQLRALPGAVIGWDMSAALALGDALGVPPLAMAELLPVIEAVMVAKLNEQMERPDG
;
A
#
# COMPACT_ATOMS: atom_id res chain seq x y z
N MET A 1 -5.82 21.12 -7.93
CA MET A 1 -4.86 22.24 -8.02
C MET A 1 -3.63 21.84 -7.23
N LEU A 2 -2.43 21.87 -7.82
CA LEU A 2 -1.19 21.50 -7.14
C LEU A 2 -0.74 22.65 -6.23
N THR A 3 -0.62 22.41 -4.93
CA THR A 3 -0.09 23.39 -3.97
C THR A 3 1.42 23.23 -3.91
N LEU A 4 2.16 24.29 -4.24
CA LEU A 4 3.61 24.31 -4.17
C LEU A 4 4.06 24.74 -2.77
N ASP A 5 4.86 23.90 -2.12
CA ASP A 5 5.59 24.28 -0.91
C ASP A 5 6.95 24.88 -1.30
N LEU A 6 7.04 26.21 -1.22
CA LEU A 6 8.26 26.94 -1.58
C LEU A 6 9.29 26.99 -0.45
N THR A 7 8.95 26.51 0.76
CA THR A 7 9.88 26.58 1.90
C THR A 7 10.99 25.55 1.77
N ASN A 8 10.70 24.41 1.15
CA ASN A 8 11.58 23.25 1.07
C ASN A 8 12.19 22.87 2.45
N ALA A 9 11.44 23.15 3.53
CA ALA A 9 11.91 22.97 4.89
C ALA A 9 11.79 21.49 5.33
N PRO A 10 12.75 20.97 6.10
CA PRO A 10 12.64 19.62 6.67
C PRO A 10 11.41 19.46 7.56
N ARG A 11 10.84 18.25 7.58
CA ARG A 11 9.65 17.92 8.36
C ARG A 11 9.86 16.66 9.18
N TRP A 12 9.17 16.59 10.32
CA TRP A 12 9.11 15.39 11.14
C TRP A 12 8.07 14.42 10.58
N HIS A 13 8.42 13.15 10.55
CA HIS A 13 7.59 12.04 10.11
C HIS A 13 7.63 10.94 11.17
N ASP A 14 6.46 10.49 11.61
CA ASP A 14 6.33 9.38 12.55
C ASP A 14 6.44 8.06 11.79
N LEU A 15 7.32 7.15 12.25
CA LEU A 15 7.51 5.82 11.66
C LEU A 15 6.92 4.71 12.55
N ALA A 16 6.88 4.93 13.86
CA ALA A 16 6.23 4.05 14.82
C ALA A 16 5.84 4.84 16.08
N THR A 17 5.13 4.21 17.01
CA THR A 17 4.81 4.85 18.30
C THR A 17 6.09 5.24 19.02
N GLY A 18 6.30 6.53 19.22
CA GLY A 18 7.49 7.06 19.89
C GLY A 18 8.73 7.17 19.00
N VAL A 19 8.68 6.77 17.72
CA VAL A 19 9.81 6.84 16.78
C VAL A 19 9.48 7.80 15.63
N ARG A 20 10.25 8.87 15.50
CA ARG A 20 10.09 9.85 14.41
C ARG A 20 11.42 10.27 13.81
N VAL A 21 11.40 10.60 12.53
CA VAL A 21 12.57 11.06 11.77
C VAL A 21 12.30 12.42 11.14
N GLN A 22 13.30 13.29 11.15
CA GLN A 22 13.26 14.57 10.44
C GLN A 22 13.87 14.39 9.06
N LEU A 23 13.07 14.63 8.02
CA LEU A 23 13.45 14.36 6.64
C LEU A 23 13.48 15.65 5.81
N ARG A 24 14.45 15.76 4.91
CA ARG A 24 14.43 16.74 3.82
C ARG A 24 13.21 16.51 2.93
N PRO A 25 12.64 17.53 2.27
CA PRO A 25 11.59 17.28 1.30
C PRO A 25 12.08 16.41 0.13
N LEU A 26 11.20 15.52 -0.35
CA LEU A 26 11.48 14.63 -1.46
C LEU A 26 11.47 15.40 -2.79
N THR A 27 12.59 16.02 -3.12
CA THR A 27 12.75 16.79 -4.37
C THR A 27 13.20 15.89 -5.52
N THR A 28 12.97 16.34 -6.76
CA THR A 28 13.49 15.67 -7.97
C THR A 28 15.02 15.52 -7.91
N ALA A 29 15.74 16.53 -7.40
CA ALA A 29 17.19 16.46 -7.25
C ALA A 29 17.63 15.36 -6.28
N LEU A 30 16.91 15.22 -5.15
CA LEU A 30 17.17 14.15 -4.20
C LEU A 30 16.91 12.77 -4.81
N MET A 31 15.80 12.61 -5.54
CA MET A 31 15.48 11.35 -6.23
C MET A 31 16.51 10.97 -7.29
N VAL A 32 16.96 11.93 -8.10
CA VAL A 32 18.01 11.70 -9.12
C VAL A 32 19.33 11.33 -8.45
N ALA A 33 19.72 12.04 -7.38
CA ALA A 33 20.96 11.75 -6.65
C ALA A 33 20.95 10.38 -5.96
N THR A 34 19.78 9.89 -5.55
CA THR A 34 19.62 8.53 -5.02
C THR A 34 19.73 7.47 -6.11
N ARG A 35 19.14 7.69 -7.29
CA ARG A 35 19.22 6.73 -8.41
C ARG A 35 20.65 6.51 -8.89
N SER A 36 21.49 7.53 -8.81
CA SER A 36 22.92 7.45 -9.13
C SER A 36 23.79 7.08 -7.92
N ASP A 37 23.21 6.56 -6.84
CA ASP A 37 23.99 6.05 -5.72
C ASP A 37 24.71 4.74 -6.12
N PRO A 38 26.01 4.58 -5.84
CA PRO A 38 26.74 3.37 -6.19
C PRO A 38 26.14 2.09 -5.60
N ALA A 39 25.52 2.15 -4.41
CA ALA A 39 24.87 0.99 -3.80
C ALA A 39 23.55 0.63 -4.51
N VAL A 40 22.91 1.59 -5.18
CA VAL A 40 21.72 1.35 -6.00
C VAL A 40 22.12 0.81 -7.38
N GLU A 41 23.18 1.37 -7.98
CA GLU A 41 23.71 0.89 -9.27
C GLU A 41 24.33 -0.50 -9.18
N ALA A 42 24.88 -0.87 -8.02
CA ALA A 42 25.49 -2.19 -7.80
C ALA A 42 24.46 -3.32 -7.59
N VAL A 43 23.17 -3.03 -7.50
CA VAL A 43 22.14 -4.07 -7.35
C VAL A 43 22.06 -4.89 -8.65
N PRO A 44 22.17 -6.23 -8.58
CA PRO A 44 22.08 -7.08 -9.76
C PRO A 44 20.76 -6.92 -10.51
N GLU A 45 20.78 -7.07 -11.84
CA GLU A 45 19.58 -6.99 -12.67
C GLU A 45 18.54 -8.07 -12.31
N ASP A 46 19.01 -9.25 -11.88
CA ASP A 46 18.19 -10.40 -11.47
C ASP A 46 17.77 -10.36 -10.00
N ALA A 47 18.15 -9.31 -9.25
CA ALA A 47 17.68 -9.13 -7.88
C ALA A 47 16.14 -9.05 -7.83
N SER A 48 15.58 -9.38 -6.68
CA SER A 48 14.16 -9.19 -6.41
C SER A 48 13.79 -7.70 -6.37
N ASP A 49 12.51 -7.41 -6.55
CA ASP A 49 11.99 -6.04 -6.39
C ASP A 49 12.21 -5.52 -4.95
N GLU A 50 12.14 -6.40 -3.95
CA GLU A 50 12.38 -6.08 -2.54
C GLU A 50 13.84 -5.67 -2.30
N GLU A 51 14.81 -6.42 -2.82
CA GLU A 51 16.24 -6.08 -2.68
C GLU A 51 16.57 -4.73 -3.33
N ARG A 52 16.00 -4.45 -4.52
CA ARG A 52 16.11 -3.14 -5.16
C ARG A 52 15.47 -2.03 -4.31
N ALA A 53 14.29 -2.29 -3.75
CA ALA A 53 13.58 -1.33 -2.91
C ALA A 53 14.37 -1.00 -1.64
N VAL A 54 14.96 -2.01 -0.97
CA VAL A 54 15.80 -1.82 0.22
C VAL A 54 17.04 -1.01 -0.11
N ALA A 55 17.76 -1.35 -1.18
CA ALA A 55 18.95 -0.62 -1.60
C ALA A 55 18.63 0.86 -1.89
N PHE A 56 17.54 1.12 -2.62
CA PHE A 56 17.07 2.47 -2.91
C PHE A 56 16.65 3.23 -1.65
N ALA A 57 15.91 2.59 -0.76
CA ALA A 57 15.44 3.18 0.50
C ALA A 57 16.59 3.64 1.39
N LYS A 58 17.59 2.76 1.58
CA LYS A 58 18.77 3.07 2.39
C LYS A 58 19.58 4.22 1.77
N ALA A 59 19.83 4.18 0.46
CA ALA A 59 20.50 5.27 -0.23
C ALA A 59 19.76 6.61 -0.12
N LEU A 60 18.43 6.60 -0.19
CA LEU A 60 17.59 7.78 -0.03
C LEU A 60 17.61 8.30 1.40
N ALA A 61 17.43 7.41 2.39
CA ALA A 61 17.39 7.76 3.79
C ALA A 61 18.69 8.40 4.27
N ARG A 62 19.85 7.86 3.86
CA ARG A 62 21.17 8.45 4.18
C ARG A 62 21.33 9.88 3.69
N ARG A 63 20.61 10.29 2.63
CA ARG A 63 20.61 11.67 2.12
C ARG A 63 19.54 12.55 2.77
N ALA A 64 18.43 11.92 3.18
CA ALA A 64 17.21 12.59 3.60
C ALA A 64 17.13 12.86 5.11
N VAL A 65 17.59 11.92 5.93
CA VAL A 65 17.49 11.96 7.40
C VAL A 65 18.44 13.01 7.94
N LEU A 66 17.90 13.92 8.76
CA LEU A 66 18.65 14.98 9.44
C LEU A 66 18.75 14.77 10.95
N ALA A 67 17.71 14.20 11.54
CA ALA A 67 17.59 13.93 12.97
C ALA A 67 16.54 12.85 13.20
N TRP A 68 16.52 12.26 14.39
CA TRP A 68 15.46 11.36 14.84
C TRP A 68 15.20 11.47 16.34
N GLU A 69 14.10 10.89 16.78
CA GLU A 69 13.78 10.70 18.18
C GLU A 69 13.22 9.29 18.40
N GLY A 70 13.42 8.76 19.62
CA GLY A 70 12.94 7.45 20.02
C GLY A 70 13.81 6.27 19.59
N ILE A 71 15.02 6.53 19.10
CA ILE A 71 15.98 5.51 18.66
C ILE A 71 17.12 5.46 19.66
N GLY A 72 17.30 4.30 20.28
CA GLY A 72 18.36 4.05 21.25
C GLY A 72 18.95 2.65 21.12
N ASP A 73 20.09 2.45 21.77
CA ASP A 73 20.75 1.15 21.88
C ASP A 73 20.05 0.22 22.87
N ALA A 74 20.64 -0.96 23.11
CA ALA A 74 20.10 -1.95 24.04
C ALA A 74 19.99 -1.45 25.50
N ASP A 75 20.78 -0.45 25.86
CA ASP A 75 20.79 0.17 27.19
C ASP A 75 19.86 1.40 27.26
N GLY A 76 19.20 1.73 26.15
CA GLY A 76 18.30 2.88 26.02
C GLY A 76 19.01 4.21 25.80
N ASN A 77 20.31 4.21 25.51
CA ASN A 77 21.03 5.44 25.19
C ASN A 77 20.67 5.89 23.77
N PRO A 78 20.43 7.19 23.52
CA PRO A 78 20.16 7.69 22.18
C PRO A 78 21.30 7.37 21.22
N ILE A 79 20.97 6.85 20.04
CA ILE A 79 21.93 6.65 18.96
C ILE A 79 21.97 7.93 18.11
N GLU A 80 23.16 8.40 17.74
CA GLU A 80 23.29 9.52 16.80
C GLU A 80 23.00 9.07 15.36
N THR A 81 22.47 9.98 14.54
CA THR A 81 22.22 9.68 13.13
C THR A 81 23.54 9.47 12.38
N SER A 82 23.80 8.25 11.92
CA SER A 82 24.92 7.90 11.04
C SER A 82 24.43 7.04 9.86
N PRO A 83 25.21 6.91 8.76
CA PRO A 83 24.88 6.00 7.67
C PRO A 83 24.58 4.57 8.14
N GLU A 84 25.41 4.05 9.05
CA GLU A 84 25.29 2.70 9.59
C GLU A 84 24.04 2.56 10.46
N ALA A 85 23.74 3.57 11.27
CA ALA A 85 22.57 3.58 12.13
C ALA A 85 21.27 3.74 11.32
N ILE A 86 21.29 4.50 10.22
CA ILE A 86 20.17 4.61 9.26
C ILE A 86 19.92 3.28 8.57
N ASP A 87 20.98 2.61 8.13
CA ASP A 87 20.87 1.31 7.49
C ASP A 87 20.28 0.27 8.46
N ALA A 88 20.76 0.25 9.70
CA ALA A 88 20.23 -0.63 10.76
C ALA A 88 18.77 -0.32 11.10
N LEU A 89 18.37 0.96 11.12
CA LEU A 89 16.98 1.36 11.31
C LEU A 89 16.08 0.79 10.21
N LEU A 90 16.55 0.83 8.96
CA LEU A 90 15.82 0.31 7.80
C LEU A 90 15.94 -1.20 7.61
N ASP A 91 16.77 -1.90 8.41
CA ASP A 91 16.73 -3.37 8.50
C ASP A 91 15.59 -3.86 9.40
N VAL A 92 14.97 -2.96 10.18
CA VAL A 92 13.75 -3.26 10.92
C VAL A 92 12.56 -3.17 9.96
N TRP A 93 12.03 -4.32 9.55
CA TRP A 93 10.99 -4.42 8.52
C TRP A 93 9.80 -3.46 8.71
N PRO A 94 9.14 -3.39 9.89
CA PRO A 94 8.04 -2.43 10.09
C PRO A 94 8.43 -0.96 9.89
N ILE A 95 9.68 -0.59 10.20
CA ILE A 95 10.18 0.78 10.03
C ILE A 95 10.50 1.05 8.57
N PHE A 96 11.08 0.07 7.86
CA PHE A 96 11.28 0.15 6.42
C PHE A 96 9.96 0.38 5.69
N GLU A 97 8.91 -0.39 6.02
CA GLU A 97 7.58 -0.22 5.44
C GLU A 97 7.01 1.17 5.72
N ALA A 98 7.07 1.63 6.97
CA ALA A 98 6.60 2.95 7.35
C ALA A 98 7.37 4.07 6.64
N PHE A 99 8.69 3.93 6.48
CA PHE A 99 9.52 4.88 5.74
C PHE A 99 9.18 4.90 4.25
N GLN A 100 9.00 3.72 3.65
CA GLN A 100 8.53 3.60 2.27
C GLN A 100 7.19 4.31 2.09
N LEU A 101 6.20 4.04 2.93
CA LEU A 101 4.87 4.63 2.83
C LEU A 101 4.85 6.15 3.06
N THR A 102 5.55 6.60 4.10
CA THR A 102 5.47 7.97 4.59
C THR A 102 6.34 8.94 3.80
N TYR A 103 7.48 8.46 3.27
CA TYR A 103 8.50 9.31 2.67
C TYR A 103 8.78 9.03 1.19
N VAL A 104 8.93 7.76 0.80
CA VAL A 104 9.39 7.40 -0.56
C VAL A 104 8.22 7.25 -1.54
N SER A 105 7.16 6.60 -1.07
CA SER A 105 6.11 6.01 -1.88
C SER A 105 4.76 6.28 -1.24
N LYS A 106 4.12 7.37 -1.66
CA LYS A 106 2.65 7.39 -1.72
C LYS A 106 2.09 6.52 -2.87
N GLY A 107 2.93 5.90 -3.72
CA GLY A 107 2.51 5.22 -4.96
C GLY A 107 3.04 3.79 -5.25
N LEU A 108 4.18 3.34 -4.72
CA LEU A 108 4.71 2.00 -5.05
C LEU A 108 4.04 0.87 -4.24
N LEU A 109 3.89 1.06 -2.92
CA LEU A 109 3.10 0.17 -2.06
C LEU A 109 1.63 0.13 -2.49
N LEU A 110 1.14 1.25 -3.00
CA LEU A 110 -0.20 1.36 -3.56
C LEU A 110 -0.40 0.44 -4.78
N GLU A 111 0.58 0.36 -5.69
CA GLU A 111 0.50 -0.54 -6.85
C GLU A 111 0.61 -2.02 -6.48
N GLN A 112 1.45 -2.37 -5.50
CA GLN A 112 1.49 -3.74 -4.96
C GLN A 112 0.17 -4.10 -4.28
N GLU A 113 -0.33 -3.23 -3.41
CA GLU A 113 -1.60 -3.44 -2.71
C GLU A 113 -2.77 -3.53 -3.71
N LYS A 114 -2.76 -2.69 -4.75
CA LYS A 114 -3.72 -2.73 -5.84
C LYS A 114 -3.68 -4.05 -6.62
N LYS A 115 -2.50 -4.61 -6.91
CA LYS A 115 -2.38 -5.94 -7.52
C LYS A 115 -2.97 -7.03 -6.62
N ARG A 116 -2.73 -6.95 -5.30
CA ARG A 116 -3.23 -7.93 -4.32
C ARG A 116 -4.74 -7.84 -4.17
N LEU A 117 -5.28 -6.63 -4.00
CA LEU A 117 -6.72 -6.38 -3.94
C LEU A 117 -7.42 -6.79 -5.24
N ARG A 118 -6.79 -6.58 -6.40
CA ARG A 118 -7.30 -7.09 -7.68
C ARG A 118 -7.41 -8.62 -7.68
N ALA A 119 -6.34 -9.33 -7.31
CA ALA A 119 -6.33 -10.79 -7.25
C ALA A 119 -7.33 -11.34 -6.22
N LEU A 120 -7.46 -10.68 -5.07
CA LEU A 120 -8.44 -11.01 -4.05
C LEU A 120 -9.87 -10.81 -4.55
N ALA A 121 -10.14 -9.70 -5.25
CA ALA A 121 -11.41 -9.43 -5.90
C ALA A 121 -11.74 -10.47 -6.98
N GLU A 122 -10.76 -10.87 -7.79
CA GLU A 122 -10.96 -11.88 -8.85
C GLU A 122 -11.41 -13.21 -8.25
N TRP A 123 -10.82 -13.59 -7.12
CA TRP A 123 -11.17 -14.79 -6.39
C TRP A 123 -12.54 -14.67 -5.70
N SER A 124 -12.78 -13.60 -4.93
CA SER A 124 -14.03 -13.41 -4.15
C SER A 124 -15.25 -13.25 -5.07
N PHE A 125 -15.23 -12.29 -6.00
CA PHE A 125 -16.34 -12.07 -6.93
C PHE A 125 -16.46 -13.20 -7.97
N GLY A 126 -15.39 -13.97 -8.20
CA GLY A 126 -15.41 -15.20 -9.00
C GLY A 126 -16.17 -16.36 -8.35
N GLY A 127 -16.64 -16.22 -7.10
CA GLY A 127 -17.36 -17.26 -6.35
C GLY A 127 -16.51 -18.01 -5.32
N GLY A 128 -15.28 -17.56 -5.07
CA GLY A 128 -14.35 -18.17 -4.11
C GLY A 128 -14.88 -18.20 -2.68
N ASP A 129 -15.63 -17.19 -2.25
CA ASP A 129 -16.20 -17.15 -0.90
C ASP A 129 -17.15 -18.35 -0.66
N ARG A 130 -17.99 -18.69 -1.66
CA ARG A 130 -18.89 -19.86 -1.61
C ARG A 130 -18.12 -21.18 -1.67
N TYR A 131 -16.93 -21.20 -2.26
CA TYR A 131 -16.05 -22.37 -2.29
C TYR A 131 -15.47 -22.66 -0.89
N CYS A 132 -15.17 -21.61 -0.12
CA CYS A 132 -14.67 -21.75 1.25
C CYS A 132 -15.72 -22.26 2.25
N ASP A 133 -17.00 -21.95 2.05
CA ASP A 133 -18.10 -22.49 2.88
C ASP A 133 -18.18 -24.02 2.86
N ALA A 134 -17.63 -24.66 1.80
CA ALA A 134 -17.58 -26.11 1.66
C ALA A 134 -16.30 -26.75 2.23
N CYS A 135 -15.34 -25.96 2.73
CA CYS A 135 -14.05 -26.45 3.21
C CYS A 135 -14.09 -26.83 4.70
N ALA A 136 -13.74 -28.09 5.02
CA ALA A 136 -13.70 -28.59 6.40
C ALA A 136 -12.50 -28.08 7.23
N GLN A 137 -11.48 -27.55 6.56
CA GLN A 137 -10.24 -27.06 7.17
C GLN A 137 -9.63 -25.95 6.31
N ALA A 138 -8.86 -25.04 6.93
CA ALA A 138 -8.26 -23.92 6.24
C ALA A 138 -7.26 -24.41 5.17
N CYS A 139 -7.46 -24.01 3.91
CA CYS A 139 -6.57 -24.42 2.83
C CYS A 139 -5.18 -23.77 3.00
N PRO A 140 -4.07 -24.54 2.90
CA PRO A 140 -2.72 -24.01 3.00
C PRO A 140 -2.42 -22.98 1.89
N ASP A 141 -3.02 -23.13 0.70
CA ASP A 141 -2.82 -22.20 -0.42
C ASP A 141 -4.10 -21.40 -0.73
N CYS A 142 -4.87 -21.04 0.30
CA CYS A 142 -6.10 -20.25 0.13
C CYS A 142 -5.80 -18.92 -0.58
N PRO A 143 -6.36 -18.66 -1.78
CA PRO A 143 -6.10 -17.42 -2.50
C PRO A 143 -6.57 -16.18 -1.72
N ALA A 144 -7.59 -16.30 -0.88
CA ALA A 144 -8.03 -15.23 0.02
C ALA A 144 -6.94 -14.83 1.02
N ARG A 145 -6.19 -15.81 1.53
CA ARG A 145 -5.11 -15.59 2.50
C ARG A 145 -3.85 -15.10 1.82
N LEU A 146 -3.53 -15.64 0.64
CA LEU A 146 -2.36 -15.25 -0.14
C LEU A 146 -2.45 -13.77 -0.58
N ASN A 147 -3.66 -13.34 -0.98
CA ASN A 147 -3.91 -12.01 -1.52
C ASN A 147 -4.59 -11.04 -0.54
N ARG A 148 -4.69 -11.39 0.76
CA ARG A 148 -5.30 -10.52 1.79
C ARG A 148 -4.58 -9.16 1.83
N PRO A 149 -5.23 -8.03 2.12
CA PRO A 149 -4.54 -6.74 2.18
C PRO A 149 -3.33 -6.74 3.13
N GLU A 150 -2.28 -6.00 2.81
CA GLU A 150 -1.06 -5.85 3.65
C GLU A 150 -0.99 -4.48 4.30
N THR A 151 -1.74 -3.50 3.80
CA THR A 151 -1.77 -2.14 4.34
C THR A 151 -3.02 -1.88 5.16
N PRO A 152 -2.98 -1.00 6.18
CA PRO A 152 -4.17 -0.55 6.89
C PRO A 152 -5.23 0.01 5.94
N GLU A 153 -4.81 0.81 4.96
CA GLU A 153 -5.68 1.40 3.94
C GLU A 153 -6.34 0.34 3.06
N GLY A 154 -5.61 -0.67 2.63
CA GLY A 154 -6.16 -1.78 1.85
C GLY A 154 -7.16 -2.61 2.66
N TRP A 155 -6.91 -2.82 3.96
CA TRP A 155 -7.90 -3.44 4.85
C TRP A 155 -9.17 -2.61 5.00
N GLN A 156 -9.03 -1.29 5.16
CA GLN A 156 -10.18 -0.38 5.26
C GLN A 156 -10.99 -0.34 3.97
N VAL A 157 -10.33 -0.29 2.80
CA VAL A 157 -11.01 -0.35 1.50
C VAL A 157 -11.66 -1.70 1.28
N TRP A 158 -11.02 -2.81 1.68
CA TRP A 158 -11.60 -4.14 1.53
C TRP A 158 -12.83 -4.34 2.43
N ASP A 159 -12.80 -3.84 3.67
CA ASP A 159 -13.99 -3.83 4.55
C ASP A 159 -15.12 -2.97 3.95
N LEU A 160 -14.79 -1.81 3.39
CA LEU A 160 -15.75 -0.96 2.69
C LEU A 160 -16.40 -1.71 1.54
N VAL A 161 -15.63 -2.42 0.69
CA VAL A 161 -16.13 -3.23 -0.42
C VAL A 161 -17.19 -4.24 0.04
N GLY A 162 -16.97 -4.92 1.18
CA GLY A 162 -17.94 -5.84 1.78
C GLY A 162 -19.30 -5.19 2.12
N ARG A 163 -19.33 -3.87 2.28
CA ARG A 163 -20.54 -3.08 2.59
C ARG A 163 -21.21 -2.48 1.34
N LEU A 164 -20.56 -2.55 0.18
CA LEU A 164 -21.07 -1.96 -1.08
C LEU A 164 -22.02 -2.87 -1.85
N GLY A 165 -22.32 -4.09 -1.38
CA GLY A 165 -23.22 -5.01 -2.07
C GLY A 165 -24.60 -4.41 -2.39
N GLY A 166 -25.14 -3.56 -1.51
CA GLY A 166 -26.42 -2.86 -1.72
C GLY A 166 -26.34 -1.63 -2.62
N GLN A 167 -25.14 -1.24 -3.08
CA GLN A 167 -24.90 -0.03 -3.87
C GLN A 167 -24.61 -0.36 -5.36
N LEU A 168 -24.90 -1.59 -5.79
CA LEU A 168 -24.70 -2.01 -7.16
C LEU A 168 -25.61 -1.24 -8.12
N ARG A 169 -25.03 -0.77 -9.22
CA ARG A 169 -25.72 -0.18 -10.35
C ARG A 169 -25.77 -1.19 -11.48
N ALA A 170 -26.96 -1.37 -12.05
CA ALA A 170 -27.20 -2.34 -13.11
C ALA A 170 -28.14 -1.79 -14.20
N LEU A 171 -27.99 -2.33 -15.40
CA LEU A 171 -28.92 -2.27 -16.52
C LEU A 171 -29.56 -3.66 -16.70
N PRO A 172 -30.65 -3.79 -17.50
CA PRO A 172 -31.18 -5.10 -17.83
C PRO A 172 -30.09 -6.00 -18.42
N GLY A 173 -29.75 -7.08 -17.70
CA GLY A 173 -28.75 -8.06 -18.12
C GLY A 173 -27.28 -7.66 -17.90
N ALA A 174 -26.97 -6.54 -17.23
CA ALA A 174 -25.57 -6.17 -16.96
C ALA A 174 -25.39 -5.35 -15.67
N VAL A 175 -24.35 -5.64 -14.90
CA VAL A 175 -23.83 -4.76 -13.84
C VAL A 175 -22.89 -3.75 -14.46
N ILE A 176 -23.01 -2.48 -14.08
CA ILE A 176 -22.18 -1.38 -14.60
C ILE A 176 -21.20 -0.80 -13.59
N GLY A 177 -21.35 -1.12 -12.30
CA GLY A 177 -20.45 -0.64 -11.25
C GLY A 177 -21.16 -0.47 -9.91
N TRP A 178 -20.49 0.17 -8.96
CA TRP A 178 -21.09 0.69 -7.74
C TRP A 178 -21.57 2.12 -7.95
N ASP A 179 -22.48 2.56 -7.08
CA ASP A 179 -22.66 4.00 -6.87
C ASP A 179 -21.43 4.55 -6.14
N MET A 180 -20.50 5.11 -6.92
CA MET A 180 -19.27 5.68 -6.37
C MET A 180 -19.52 6.87 -5.44
N SER A 181 -20.64 7.57 -5.57
CA SER A 181 -21.00 8.64 -4.62
C SER A 181 -21.37 8.05 -3.27
N ALA A 182 -22.18 6.99 -3.27
CA ALA A 182 -22.52 6.25 -2.06
C ALA A 182 -21.30 5.57 -1.44
N ALA A 183 -20.41 5.00 -2.26
CA ALA A 183 -19.18 4.36 -1.79
C ALA A 183 -18.24 5.34 -1.09
N LEU A 184 -18.00 6.51 -1.71
CA LEU A 184 -17.15 7.55 -1.12
C LEU A 184 -17.78 8.16 0.14
N ALA A 185 -19.10 8.37 0.17
CA ALA A 185 -19.80 8.86 1.36
C ALA A 185 -19.76 7.86 2.51
N LEU A 186 -19.93 6.57 2.23
CA LEU A 186 -19.80 5.51 3.23
C LEU A 186 -18.38 5.39 3.76
N GLY A 187 -17.38 5.43 2.86
CA GLY A 187 -15.98 5.39 3.27
C GLY A 187 -15.56 6.60 4.09
N ASP A 188 -16.03 7.80 3.75
CA ASP A 188 -15.82 9.01 4.58
C ASP A 188 -16.42 8.83 5.98
N ALA A 189 -17.65 8.31 6.08
CA ALA A 189 -18.30 8.02 7.36
C ALA A 189 -17.58 6.95 8.20
N LEU A 190 -16.84 6.03 7.56
CA LEU A 190 -16.03 4.99 8.20
C LEU A 190 -14.58 5.45 8.49
N GLY A 191 -14.21 6.67 8.10
CA GLY A 191 -12.85 7.19 8.26
C GLY A 191 -11.82 6.57 7.31
N VAL A 192 -12.26 6.01 6.17
CA VAL A 192 -11.36 5.48 5.14
C VAL A 192 -10.67 6.66 4.44
N PRO A 193 -9.33 6.66 4.32
CA PRO A 193 -8.61 7.76 3.66
C PRO A 193 -9.11 7.98 2.21
N PRO A 194 -9.52 9.22 1.84
CA PRO A 194 -10.05 9.49 0.50
C PRO A 194 -9.11 9.12 -0.64
N LEU A 195 -7.79 9.26 -0.43
CA LEU A 195 -6.79 8.86 -1.41
C LEU A 195 -6.75 7.34 -1.60
N ALA A 196 -6.83 6.56 -0.51
CA ALA A 196 -6.87 5.11 -0.61
C ALA A 196 -8.12 4.65 -1.37
N MET A 197 -9.27 5.27 -1.08
CA MET A 197 -10.50 5.01 -1.83
C MET A 197 -10.35 5.33 -3.32
N ALA A 198 -9.89 6.53 -3.65
CA ALA A 198 -9.74 6.98 -5.04
C ALA A 198 -8.82 6.06 -5.87
N GLU A 199 -7.82 5.47 -5.24
CA GLU A 199 -6.81 4.66 -5.92
C GLU A 199 -7.15 3.16 -5.97
N LEU A 200 -7.79 2.62 -4.92
CA LEU A 200 -8.00 1.18 -4.78
C LEU A 200 -9.40 0.72 -5.22
N LEU A 201 -10.46 1.48 -4.93
CA LEU A 201 -11.84 1.09 -5.27
C LEU A 201 -12.07 0.87 -6.78
N PRO A 202 -11.61 1.74 -7.69
CA PRO A 202 -11.89 1.58 -9.12
C PRO A 202 -11.38 0.26 -9.70
N VAL A 203 -10.28 -0.26 -9.16
CA VAL A 203 -9.67 -1.50 -9.63
C VAL A 203 -10.48 -2.71 -9.17
N ILE A 204 -10.97 -2.66 -7.94
CA ILE A 204 -11.86 -3.69 -7.39
C ILE A 204 -13.20 -3.66 -8.12
N GLU A 205 -13.76 -2.47 -8.37
CA GLU A 205 -15.01 -2.28 -9.12
C GLU A 205 -14.91 -2.90 -10.51
N ALA A 206 -13.82 -2.64 -11.24
CA ALA A 206 -13.62 -3.19 -12.57
C ALA A 206 -13.65 -4.73 -12.57
N VAL A 207 -13.02 -5.36 -11.57
CA VAL A 207 -13.05 -6.82 -11.39
C VAL A 207 -14.44 -7.31 -11.03
N MET A 208 -15.11 -6.66 -10.07
CA MET A 208 -16.46 -6.98 -9.65
C MET A 208 -17.43 -6.95 -10.84
N VAL A 209 -17.41 -5.88 -11.64
CA VAL A 209 -18.23 -5.72 -12.84
C VAL A 209 -17.97 -6.85 -13.82
N ALA A 210 -16.69 -7.16 -14.10
CA ALA A 210 -16.34 -8.25 -15.01
C ALA A 210 -16.88 -9.59 -14.50
N LYS A 211 -16.67 -9.92 -13.23
CA LYS A 211 -17.05 -11.21 -12.66
C LYS A 211 -18.55 -11.41 -12.50
N LEU A 212 -19.30 -10.39 -12.12
CA LEU A 212 -20.76 -10.50 -12.05
C LEU A 212 -21.37 -10.66 -13.45
N ASN A 213 -20.87 -9.93 -14.45
CA ASN A 213 -21.35 -10.10 -15.83
C ASN A 213 -20.99 -11.47 -16.41
N GLU A 214 -19.77 -11.98 -16.18
CA GLU A 214 -19.38 -13.35 -16.55
C GLU A 214 -20.33 -14.41 -15.96
N GLN A 215 -20.81 -14.20 -14.72
CA GLN A 215 -21.77 -15.11 -14.07
C GLN A 215 -23.18 -15.00 -14.66
N MET A 216 -23.60 -13.82 -15.08
CA MET A 216 -24.91 -13.60 -15.71
C MET A 216 -24.97 -14.16 -17.14
N GLU A 217 -23.84 -14.19 -17.85
CA GLU A 217 -23.73 -14.77 -19.20
C GLU A 217 -23.70 -16.31 -19.19
N ARG A 218 -23.30 -16.93 -18.07
CA ARG A 218 -23.40 -18.38 -17.91
C ARG A 218 -24.89 -18.72 -17.81
N PRO A 219 -25.45 -19.48 -18.75
CA PRO A 219 -26.81 -19.95 -18.59
C PRO A 219 -26.87 -20.77 -17.30
N ASP A 220 -27.82 -20.45 -16.43
CA ASP A 220 -28.30 -21.43 -15.47
C ASP A 220 -28.56 -22.72 -16.27
N GLY A 221 -27.88 -23.81 -15.90
CA GLY A 221 -27.88 -25.06 -16.67
C GLY A 221 -29.28 -25.56 -17.02
#